data_AF-A0A3C1WRT4-F1
#
_entry.id   AF-A0A3C1WRT4-F1
#
_cell.length_a   1.000
_cell.length_b   1.000
_cell.length_c   1.000
_cell.angle_alpha   90.00
_cell.angle_beta   90.00
_cell.angle_gamma   90.00
#
_symmetry.space_group_name_H-M   'P 1'
#
loop_
_entity.id
_entity.type
_entity.pdbx_description
1 polymer ?
#
loop_
_entity_poly.entity_id
_entity_poly.type
_entity_poly.pdbx_seq_one_letter_code
_entity_poly.pdbx_strand_id
1 'polypeptide(L)'
;MAEYILKQKCAERNLDWEIDSSGTEHYHVGAGADPRGVRTALKHGIDMRAHVARQLTKKDFDHYDIIYSLATDVTHEISHIAKSEE
;
A
#
# COMPACT_ATOMS: atom_id res chain seq x y z
N MET A 1 1.31 -2.79 -5.97
CA MET A 1 1.72 -2.15 -7.25
C MET A 1 1.96 -0.65 -7.08
N ALA A 2 0.98 0.12 -6.61
CA ALA A 2 1.13 1.57 -6.39
C ALA A 2 2.36 1.93 -5.52
N GLU A 3 2.54 1.24 -4.39
CA GLU A 3 3.70 1.36 -3.50
C GLU A 3 5.04 1.34 -4.26
N TYR A 4 5.27 0.32 -5.07
CA TYR A 4 6.54 0.11 -5.76
C TYR A 4 6.77 1.10 -6.91
N ILE A 5 5.69 1.51 -7.59
CA ILE A 5 5.78 2.57 -8.61
C ILE A 5 6.18 3.88 -7.93
N LEU A 6 5.59 4.22 -6.78
CA LEU A 6 5.92 5.44 -6.06
C LEU A 6 7.34 5.40 -5.50
N LYS A 7 7.75 4.26 -4.91
CA LYS A 7 9.14 4.03 -4.46
C LYS A 7 10.15 4.30 -5.56
N GLN A 8 9.93 3.74 -6.76
CA GLN A 8 10.82 3.98 -7.89
C GLN A 8 10.85 5.48 -8.28
N LYS A 9 9.68 6.13 -8.35
CA LYS A 9 9.59 7.56 -8.73
C LYS A 9 10.25 8.47 -7.71
N CYS A 10 10.19 8.15 -6.42
CA CYS A 10 10.88 8.88 -5.37
C CYS A 10 12.39 8.69 -5.45
N ALA A 11 12.86 7.45 -5.68
CA ALA A 11 14.28 7.18 -5.91
C ALA A 11 14.83 7.94 -7.14
N GLU A 12 14.10 7.95 -8.27
CA GLU A 12 14.45 8.71 -9.48
C GLU A 12 14.57 10.22 -9.24
N ARG A 13 13.85 10.75 -8.25
CA ARG A 13 13.76 12.19 -7.94
C ARG A 13 14.54 12.58 -6.69
N ASN A 14 15.23 11.65 -6.06
CA ASN A 14 15.92 11.84 -4.77
C ASN A 14 14.99 12.39 -3.68
N LEU A 15 13.77 11.82 -3.58
CA LEU A 15 12.82 12.11 -2.51
C LEU A 15 12.98 11.07 -1.41
N ASP A 16 13.28 11.54 -0.20
CA ASP A 16 13.45 10.70 0.99
C ASP A 16 12.10 10.48 1.70
N TRP A 17 11.21 9.73 1.06
CA TRP A 17 9.86 9.46 1.57
C TRP A 17 9.73 8.00 2.00
N GLU A 18 9.13 7.79 3.16
CA GLU A 18 8.65 6.48 3.56
C GLU A 18 7.39 6.14 2.77
N ILE A 19 7.36 4.94 2.17
CA ILE A 19 6.27 4.50 1.30
C ILE A 19 5.92 3.06 1.65
N ASP A 20 4.63 2.81 1.83
CA ASP A 20 4.09 1.49 2.12
C ASP A 20 2.70 1.32 1.50
N SER A 21 2.15 0.09 1.54
CA SER A 21 0.75 -0.15 1.20
C SER A 21 0.08 -1.17 2.11
N SER A 22 -1.23 -0.99 2.29
CA SER A 22 -2.06 -1.83 3.15
C SER A 22 -3.46 -2.00 2.57
N GLY A 23 -4.12 -3.12 2.92
CA GLY A 23 -5.54 -3.35 2.65
C GLY A 23 -6.42 -3.02 3.84
N THR A 24 -7.70 -2.75 3.62
CA THR A 24 -8.71 -2.58 4.67
C THR A 24 -9.19 -3.93 5.24
N GLU A 25 -9.20 -4.96 4.39
CA GLU A 25 -9.60 -6.33 4.74
C GLU A 25 -8.41 -7.21 5.14
N HIS A 26 -8.71 -8.33 5.83
CA HIS A 26 -7.72 -9.24 6.39
C HIS A 26 -7.40 -10.46 5.49
N TYR A 27 -8.19 -10.73 4.45
CA TYR A 27 -8.13 -11.97 3.67
C TYR A 27 -6.77 -12.26 3.01
N HIS A 28 -5.96 -11.22 2.80
CA HIS A 28 -4.67 -11.32 2.12
C HIS A 28 -3.47 -11.04 3.02
N VAL A 29 -3.65 -10.82 4.33
CA VAL A 29 -2.53 -10.51 5.23
C VAL A 29 -1.48 -11.64 5.19
N GLY A 30 -0.21 -11.25 5.05
CA GLY A 30 0.93 -12.17 4.91
C GLY A 30 1.14 -12.72 3.49
N ALA A 31 0.20 -12.50 2.57
CA ALA A 31 0.35 -12.95 1.19
C ALA A 31 1.29 -12.03 0.40
N GLY A 32 1.97 -12.62 -0.58
CA GLY A 32 2.72 -11.85 -1.58
C GLY A 32 1.79 -11.14 -2.58
N ALA A 33 2.35 -10.24 -3.37
CA ALA A 33 1.59 -9.58 -4.42
C ALA A 33 1.04 -10.55 -5.48
N ASP A 34 -0.11 -10.20 -6.08
CA ASP A 34 -0.72 -10.98 -7.15
C ASP A 34 0.29 -11.26 -8.29
N PRO A 35 0.51 -12.53 -8.69
CA PRO A 35 1.51 -12.89 -9.69
C PRO A 35 1.33 -12.21 -11.05
N ARG A 36 0.09 -11.87 -11.45
CA ARG A 36 -0.18 -11.13 -12.68
C ARG A 36 0.35 -9.70 -12.56
N GLY A 37 0.10 -9.07 -11.42
CA GLY A 37 0.63 -7.74 -11.09
C GLY A 37 2.17 -7.73 -11.08
N VAL A 38 2.78 -8.73 -10.43
CA VAL A 38 4.25 -8.91 -10.41
C VAL A 38 4.80 -9.01 -11.83
N ARG A 39 4.21 -9.87 -12.69
CA ARG A 39 4.65 -10.02 -14.08
C ARG A 39 4.54 -8.72 -14.87
N THR A 40 3.47 -7.95 -14.67
CA THR A 40 3.30 -6.65 -15.34
C THR A 40 4.34 -5.65 -14.86
N ALA A 41 4.53 -5.50 -13.54
CA ALA A 41 5.50 -4.57 -12.98
C ALA A 41 6.94 -4.87 -13.43
N LEU A 42 7.32 -6.15 -13.48
CA LEU A 42 8.65 -6.58 -13.95
C LEU A 42 8.91 -6.17 -15.41
N LYS A 43 7.90 -6.18 -16.29
CA LYS A 43 8.03 -5.68 -17.68
C LYS A 43 8.39 -4.19 -17.75
N HIS A 44 8.12 -3.44 -16.67
CA HIS A 44 8.43 -2.02 -16.54
C HIS A 44 9.62 -1.76 -15.61
N GLY A 45 10.42 -2.78 -15.28
CA GLY A 45 11.62 -2.64 -14.43
C GLY A 45 11.33 -2.54 -12.93
N ILE A 46 10.08 -2.78 -12.51
CA ILE A 46 9.66 -2.67 -11.11
C ILE A 46 9.56 -4.06 -10.50
N ASP A 47 10.38 -4.36 -9.50
CA ASP A 47 10.32 -5.60 -8.74
C ASP A 47 9.50 -5.43 -7.45
N MET A 48 8.36 -6.12 -7.39
CA MET A 48 7.43 -6.12 -6.26
C MET A 48 7.30 -7.50 -5.59
N ARG A 49 8.26 -8.41 -5.81
CA ARG A 49 8.25 -9.76 -5.22
C ARG A 49 8.42 -9.76 -3.70
N ALA A 50 9.05 -8.72 -3.16
CA ALA A 50 9.23 -8.55 -1.71
C ALA A 50 7.98 -8.00 -1.01
N HIS A 51 6.90 -7.69 -1.75
CA HIS A 51 5.69 -7.15 -1.15
C HIS A 51 5.03 -8.21 -0.27
N VAL A 52 4.61 -7.79 0.93
CA VAL A 52 3.81 -8.60 1.84
C VAL A 52 2.59 -7.77 2.22
N ALA A 53 1.41 -8.29 1.91
CA ALA A 53 0.17 -7.63 2.25
C ALA A 53 -0.01 -7.57 3.76
N ARG A 54 -0.47 -6.41 4.24
CA ARG A 54 -0.83 -6.16 5.63
C ARG A 54 -2.15 -5.41 5.71
N GLN A 55 -2.74 -5.41 6.88
CA GLN A 55 -3.95 -4.63 7.13
C GLN A 55 -3.59 -3.20 7.56
N LEU A 56 -4.43 -2.25 7.16
CA LEU A 56 -4.43 -0.89 7.67
C LEU A 56 -4.91 -0.93 9.13
N THR A 57 -4.18 -0.24 9.99
CA THR A 57 -4.43 -0.13 11.42
C THR A 57 -4.57 1.32 11.82
N LYS A 58 -5.07 1.58 13.04
CA LYS A 58 -5.13 2.95 13.55
C LYS A 58 -3.77 3.65 13.65
N LYS A 59 -2.72 2.88 13.96
CA LYS A 59 -1.35 3.38 14.08
C LYS A 59 -0.83 3.96 12.77
N ASP A 60 -1.35 3.50 11.62
CA ASP A 60 -0.97 4.04 10.32
C ASP A 60 -1.42 5.50 10.16
N PHE A 61 -2.54 5.91 10.76
CA PHE A 61 -3.01 7.29 10.69
C PHE A 61 -2.14 8.26 11.52
N ASP A 62 -1.47 7.75 12.56
CA ASP A 62 -0.53 8.54 13.35
C ASP A 62 0.89 8.53 12.75
N HIS A 63 1.21 7.52 11.93
CA HIS A 63 2.56 7.31 11.37
C HIS A 63 2.75 7.96 9.99
N TYR A 64 1.72 7.95 9.13
CA TYR A 64 1.82 8.46 7.76
C TYR A 64 1.18 9.84 7.61
N ASP A 65 1.89 10.78 6.98
CA ASP A 65 1.36 12.11 6.67
C ASP A 65 0.21 12.09 5.65
N ILE A 66 0.24 11.13 4.72
CA ILE A 66 -0.71 11.03 3.60
C ILE A 66 -1.12 9.57 3.38
N ILE A 67 -2.43 9.32 3.38
CA ILE A 67 -3.02 8.02 3.03
C ILE A 67 -3.86 8.18 1.76
N TYR A 68 -3.53 7.41 0.72
CA TYR A 68 -4.28 7.39 -0.54
C TYR A 68 -5.24 6.19 -0.60
N SER A 69 -6.54 6.45 -0.71
CA SER A 69 -7.53 5.42 -1.02
C SER A 69 -7.65 5.22 -2.53
N LEU A 70 -7.63 3.96 -2.99
CA LEU A 70 -7.67 3.64 -4.43
C LEU A 70 -9.09 3.48 -5.00
N ALA A 71 -10.10 3.40 -4.14
CA ALA A 71 -11.50 3.28 -4.52
C ALA A 71 -12.43 3.85 -3.42
N THR A 72 -13.66 4.22 -3.79
CA THR A 72 -14.61 4.90 -2.90
C THR A 72 -15.09 4.02 -1.75
N ASP A 73 -15.32 2.74 -2.01
CA ASP A 73 -15.64 1.72 -0.99
C ASP A 73 -14.51 1.61 0.04
N VAL A 74 -13.27 1.54 -0.42
CA VAL A 74 -12.08 1.57 0.45
C VAL A 74 -12.03 2.87 1.28
N THR A 75 -12.37 4.04 0.71
CA THR A 75 -12.44 5.29 1.47
C THR A 75 -13.45 5.22 2.62
N HIS A 76 -14.61 4.60 2.38
CA HIS A 76 -15.61 4.41 3.44
C HIS A 76 -15.08 3.48 4.54
N GLU A 77 -14.44 2.38 4.17
CA GLU A 77 -13.85 1.44 5.14
C GLU A 77 -12.73 2.07 5.97
N ILE A 78 -11.84 2.85 5.34
CA ILE A 78 -10.80 3.64 6.03
C ILE A 78 -11.45 4.58 7.06
N SER A 79 -12.55 5.23 6.69
CA SER A 79 -13.28 6.14 7.58
C SER A 79 -13.89 5.41 8.78
N HIS A 80 -14.28 4.15 8.62
CA HIS A 80 -14.75 3.31 9.72
C HIS A 80 -13.59 2.89 10.63
N ILE A 81 -12.47 2.43 10.07
CA ILE A 81 -11.27 2.04 10.83
C ILE A 81 -10.74 3.22 11.65
N ALA A 82 -10.71 4.43 11.09
CA ALA A 82 -10.25 5.62 11.79
C ALA A 82 -11.10 5.93 13.04
N LYS A 83 -12.39 5.61 13.04
CA LYS A 83 -13.34 5.95 14.13
C LYS A 83 -13.45 4.86 15.21
N SER A 84 -12.86 3.69 15.03
CA SER A 84 -13.43 2.45 15.57
C SER A 84 -13.17 2.07 17.03
N GLU A 85 -12.76 2.89 18.01
CA GLU A 85 -12.12 2.41 19.28
C GLU A 85 -11.09 1.24 19.11
N GLU A 86 -10.34 0.83 20.12
CA GLU A 86 -9.30 -0.23 19.99
C GLU A 86 -9.77 -1.50 20.69
#